data_AF-A0A534NPT1-F1
#
_entry.id   AF-A0A534NPT1-F1
#
_cell.length_a   1.000
_cell.length_b   1.000
_cell.length_c   1.000
_cell.angle_alpha   90.00
_cell.angle_beta   90.00
_cell.angle_gamma   90.00
#
_symmetry.space_group_name_H-M   'P 1'
#
loop_
_entity.id
_entity.type
_entity.pdbx_description
1 polymer ?
#
loop_
_entity_poly.entity_id
_entity_poly.type
_entity_poly.pdbx_seq_one_letter_code
_entity_poly.pdbx_strand_id
1 'polypeptide(L)' 'DVAITAHLREELVPLPEGASYLGFAFARGDTPEQVEQALRQAAARIEAVVTPRLSVT' A
#
# COMPACT_ATOMS: atom_id res chain seq x y z
N ASP A 1 6.70 -9.98 -4.30
CA ASP A 1 5.78 -10.44 -3.24
C ASP A 1 4.97 -9.25 -2.78
N VAL A 2 3.70 -9.45 -2.43
CA VAL A 2 2.82 -8.38 -1.94
C VAL A 2 2.15 -8.86 -0.67
N ALA A 3 2.35 -8.12 0.41
CA ALA A 3 1.76 -8.39 1.70
C ALA A 3 0.80 -7.25 2.06
N ILE A 4 -0.47 -7.58 2.32
CA ILE A 4 -1.45 -6.64 2.85
C ILE A 4 -1.36 -6.71 4.37
N THR A 5 -1.03 -5.58 5.00
CA THR A 5 -0.85 -5.49 6.46
C THR A 5 -1.98 -4.77 7.15
N ALA A 6 -2.69 -3.88 6.44
CA ALA A 6 -3.88 -3.24 6.97
C ALA A 6 -4.99 -4.27 7.21
N HIS A 7 -5.63 -4.19 8.36
CA HIS A 7 -6.76 -5.04 8.67
C HIS A 7 -8.02 -4.57 7.95
N LEU A 8 -8.90 -5.52 7.62
CA LEU A 8 -10.20 -5.15 7.05
C LEU A 8 -10.98 -4.30 8.05
N ARG A 9 -11.48 -3.15 7.59
CA ARG A 9 -12.17 -2.11 8.39
C ARG A 9 -11.26 -1.35 9.38
N GLU A 10 -9.95 -1.47 9.24
CA GLU A 10 -9.03 -0.55 9.92
C GLU A 10 -9.29 0.88 9.46
N GLU A 11 -9.33 1.82 10.41
CA GLU A 11 -9.42 3.25 10.07
C GLU A 11 -8.08 3.73 9.52
N LEU A 12 -8.10 4.22 8.29
CA LEU A 12 -6.93 4.77 7.63
C LEU A 12 -6.92 6.28 7.80
N VAL A 13 -5.96 6.77 8.57
CA VAL A 13 -5.72 8.19 8.76
C VAL A 13 -4.65 8.64 7.75
N PRO A 14 -4.87 9.74 6.99
CA PRO A 14 -3.83 10.28 6.12
C PRO A 14 -2.60 10.75 6.91
N LEU A 15 -1.44 10.78 6.27
CA LEU A 15 -0.26 11.43 6.83
C LEU A 15 -0.48 12.95 6.96
N PRO A 16 0.09 13.61 7.99
CA PRO A 16 1.05 13.07 8.95
C PRO A 16 0.45 12.35 10.17
N GLU A 17 -0.86 12.46 10.42
CA GLU A 17 -1.49 11.94 11.64
C GLU A 17 -1.60 10.40 11.64
N GLY A 18 -1.64 9.78 10.47
CA GLY A 18 -1.62 8.33 10.32
C GLY A 18 -0.22 7.73 10.28
N ALA A 19 -0.08 6.48 10.74
CA ALA A 19 1.14 5.70 10.62
C ALA A 19 0.94 4.34 9.94
N SER A 20 -0.30 4.00 9.58
CA SER A 20 -0.65 2.71 8.98
C SER A 20 -0.36 2.70 7.48
N TYR A 21 0.41 1.71 7.04
CA TYR A 21 0.56 1.36 5.64
C TYR A 21 -0.48 0.31 5.25
N LEU A 22 -1.06 0.44 4.07
CA LEU A 22 -1.98 -0.56 3.50
C LEU A 22 -1.31 -1.94 3.37
N GLY A 23 -0.02 -1.94 3.08
CA GLY A 23 0.77 -3.12 2.82
C GLY A 23 2.12 -2.75 2.24
N PHE A 24 2.84 -3.78 1.79
CA PHE A 24 4.19 -3.67 1.27
C PHE A 24 4.34 -4.52 0.00
N ALA A 25 5.08 -3.99 -0.97
CA ALA A 25 5.55 -4.72 -2.14
C ALA A 25 7.05 -4.95 -2.03
N PHE A 26 7.48 -6.19 -2.23
CA PHE A 26 8.88 -6.60 -2.20
C PHE A 26 9.30 -7.10 -3.59
N ALA A 27 10.42 -6.59 -4.09
CA ALA A 27 11.06 -7.03 -5.32
C ALA A 27 12.50 -7.47 -5.05
N ARG A 28 13.04 -8.29 -5.97
CA ARG A 28 14.43 -8.75 -5.95
C ARG A 28 14.97 -8.67 -7.37
N GLY A 29 16.25 -8.34 -7.50
CA GLY A 29 16.97 -8.18 -8.76
C GLY A 29 18.46 -8.10 -8.49
N ASP A 30 19.27 -8.33 -9.52
CA ASP A 30 20.73 -8.36 -9.41
C ASP A 30 21.32 -6.95 -9.34
N THR A 31 20.57 -5.94 -9.81
CA THR A 31 20.94 -4.53 -9.71
C THR A 31 19.82 -3.68 -9.08
N PRO A 32 20.15 -2.52 -8.50
CA PRO A 32 19.14 -1.58 -7.98
C PRO A 32 18.10 -1.18 -9.03
N GLU A 33 18.51 -0.96 -10.27
CA GLU A 33 17.64 -0.52 -11.37
C GLU A 33 16.58 -1.59 -11.69
N GLN A 34 16.96 -2.86 -11.67
CA GLN A 34 16.04 -3.98 -11.87
C GLN A 34 15.00 -4.06 -10.74
N VAL A 35 15.43 -3.85 -9.49
CA VAL A 35 14.53 -3.84 -8.33
C VAL A 35 13.53 -2.69 -8.44
N GLU A 36 14.01 -1.47 -8.73
CA GLU A 36 13.14 -0.29 -8.90
C GLU A 36 12.14 -0.45 -10.04
N GLN A 37 12.58 -1.02 -11.18
CA GLN A 37 11.70 -1.28 -12.31
C GLN A 37 10.60 -2.27 -11.95
N ALA A 38 10.95 -3.37 -11.27
CA ALA A 38 9.98 -4.35 -10.80
C ALA A 38 8.97 -3.74 -9.81
N LEU A 39 9.44 -2.89 -8.88
CA LEU A 39 8.56 -2.18 -7.95
C LEU A 39 7.61 -1.21 -8.68
N ARG A 40 8.11 -0.43 -9.65
CA ARG A 40 7.26 0.47 -10.45
C ARG A 40 6.20 -0.30 -11.25
N GLN A 41 6.57 -1.44 -11.83
CA GLN A 41 5.63 -2.30 -12.55
C GLN A 41 4.58 -2.91 -11.63
N ALA A 42 4.96 -3.33 -10.43
CA ALA A 42 4.03 -3.83 -9.43
C ALA A 42 3.06 -2.72 -8.97
N ALA A 43 3.58 -1.53 -8.66
CA ALA A 43 2.78 -0.37 -8.26
C ALA A 43 1.73 0.00 -9.31
N ALA A 44 2.08 -0.03 -10.60
CA ALA A 44 1.15 0.24 -11.69
C ALA A 44 0.00 -0.78 -11.81
N ARG A 45 0.08 -1.92 -11.11
CA ARG A 45 -0.95 -2.98 -11.10
C ARG A 45 -1.72 -3.06 -9.78
N ILE A 46 -1.36 -2.24 -8.79
CA ILE A 46 -1.99 -2.24 -7.47
C ILE A 46 -2.98 -1.09 -7.39
N GLU A 47 -4.23 -1.41 -7.10
CA GLU A 47 -5.28 -0.43 -6.84
C GLU A 47 -5.67 -0.49 -5.36
N ALA A 48 -5.61 0.64 -4.67
CA ALA A 48 -6.04 0.77 -3.29
C ALA A 48 -7.48 1.27 -3.23
N VAL A 49 -8.40 0.40 -2.79
CA VAL A 49 -9.82 0.74 -2.64
C VAL A 49 -10.13 0.93 -1.16
N VAL A 50 -10.61 2.12 -0.80
CA VAL A 50 -11.03 2.47 0.56
C VAL A 50 -12.48 2.94 0.55
N THR A 51 -13.18 2.73 1.67
CA THR A 51 -14.56 3.21 1.84
C THR A 51 -14.56 4.43 2.76
N PRO A 52 -15.34 5.48 2.46
CA PRO A 52 -15.43 6.64 3.36
C PRO A 52 -16.06 6.26 4.70
N ARG A 53 -15.54 6.84 5.79
CA ARG A 53 -16.19 6.76 7.11
C ARG A 53 -17.33 7.77 7.16
N LEU A 54 -18.56 7.28 7.28
CA LEU A 54 -19.74 8.11 7.42
C LEU A 54 -20.12 8.22 8.91
N SER A 55 -20.29 9.44 9.41
CA SER A 55 -20.79 9.69 10.76
C SER A 55 -22.32 9.67 10.75
N VAL A 56 -22.92 8.88 11.64
CA VAL A 56 -24.36 8.97 11.93
C VAL A 56 -24.54 10.00 13.05
N THR A 57 -25.35 11.03 12.79
CA THR A 57 -25.78 12.03 13.78
C THR A 57 -27.12 11.63 14.36
#